data_AF-A0A7S1Q5S0-F1
#
_entry.id   AF-A0A7S1Q5S0-F1
#
_cell.length_a   1.000
_cell.length_b   1.000
_cell.length_c   1.000
_cell.angle_alpha   90.00
_cell.angle_beta   90.00
_cell.angle_gamma   90.00
#
_symmetry.space_group_name_H-M   'P 1'
#
loop_
_entity.id
_entity.type
_entity.pdbx_description
1 polymer ?
#
loop_
_entity_poly.entity_id
_entity_poly.type
_entity_poly.pdbx_seq_one_letter_code
_entity_poly.pdbx_strand_id
1 'polypeptide(L)'
;CRDKFREPGRPIGAAGGTAAFYRLTLEDDTRSHEEWLGKDLCHAFDELEFYEAAIPLRGMPGWGLLDFMIEYAGALRDFPVAWTGAERMLLDLLVMRSLVEGYEKPRLIDLKIGAKTSAANWKGKSAVASWRQGMLDSLTNSAWEGLRLEGFLNPPHWIDSEDPLHDVGGAQLWTKGKEKKARRFYFQRMSSAEVLAAL
;
A
#
# COMPACT_ATOMS: atom_id res chain seq x y z
N CYS A 1 -15.76 -8.23 17.05
CA CYS A 1 -14.69 -7.23 16.83
C CYS A 1 -15.26 -5.82 16.69
N ARG A 2 -16.44 -5.65 16.09
CA ARG A 2 -17.10 -4.35 15.91
C ARG A 2 -17.17 -3.48 17.17
N ASP A 3 -17.54 -4.06 18.31
CA ASP A 3 -17.72 -3.33 19.57
C ASP A 3 -16.42 -2.74 20.15
N LYS A 4 -15.27 -3.01 19.52
CA LYS A 4 -13.96 -2.46 19.93
C LYS A 4 -13.67 -1.10 19.33
N PHE A 5 -14.35 -0.69 18.26
CA PHE A 5 -14.02 0.50 17.49
C PHE A 5 -15.13 1.54 17.51
N ARG A 6 -14.74 2.81 17.71
CA ARG A 6 -15.62 3.97 17.66
C ARG A 6 -16.15 4.20 16.26
N GLU A 7 -17.45 4.46 16.18
CA GLU A 7 -18.13 4.85 14.96
C GLU A 7 -18.30 6.39 14.88
N PRO A 8 -18.22 7.00 13.69
CA PRO A 8 -17.85 6.41 12.41
C PRO A 8 -16.32 6.38 12.21
N GLY A 9 -15.85 5.44 11.40
CA GLY A 9 -14.49 5.49 10.84
C GLY A 9 -14.29 6.73 9.97
N ARG A 10 -13.10 7.32 9.98
CA ARG A 10 -12.82 8.59 9.28
C ARG A 10 -11.96 8.37 8.04
N PRO A 11 -12.31 8.89 6.86
CA PRO A 11 -11.51 8.68 5.66
C PRO A 11 -10.11 9.29 5.84
N ILE A 12 -9.09 8.57 5.39
CA ILE A 12 -7.71 9.05 5.31
C ILE A 12 -7.48 9.52 3.87
N GLY A 13 -6.82 10.67 3.70
CA GLY A 13 -6.47 11.19 2.38
C GLY A 13 -5.78 10.10 1.55
N ALA A 14 -6.24 9.91 0.31
CA ALA A 14 -5.82 8.78 -0.51
C ALA A 14 -4.31 8.79 -0.76
N ALA A 15 -3.60 7.79 -0.23
CA ALA A 15 -2.21 7.48 -0.56
C ALA A 15 -2.13 6.77 -1.93
N GLY A 16 -2.64 7.42 -2.97
CA GLY A 16 -2.36 7.09 -4.38
C GLY A 16 -2.74 5.69 -4.91
N GLY A 17 -3.36 4.83 -4.10
CA GLY A 17 -3.78 3.45 -4.41
C GLY A 17 -5.26 3.31 -4.77
N THR A 18 -5.68 2.07 -5.06
CA THR A 18 -7.03 1.76 -5.55
C THR A 18 -8.06 1.56 -4.43
N ALA A 19 -7.62 1.15 -3.25
CA ALA A 19 -8.50 0.95 -2.09
C ALA A 19 -8.53 2.21 -1.21
N ALA A 20 -9.70 2.57 -0.71
CA ALA A 20 -9.87 3.61 0.29
C ALA A 20 -9.43 3.10 1.67
N PHE A 21 -8.89 4.01 2.49
CA PHE A 21 -8.48 3.73 3.86
C PHE A 21 -9.23 4.66 4.82
N TYR A 22 -9.52 4.13 6.00
CA TYR A 22 -10.26 4.78 7.05
C TYR A 22 -9.49 4.65 8.37
N ARG A 23 -9.36 5.73 9.13
CA ARG A 23 -8.87 5.71 10.49
C ARG A 23 -9.95 5.14 11.39
N LEU A 24 -9.56 4.16 12.20
CA LEU A 24 -10.37 3.53 13.23
C LEU A 24 -9.76 3.85 14.60
N THR A 25 -10.60 4.14 15.59
CA THR A 25 -10.19 4.46 16.96
C THR A 25 -10.81 3.44 17.90
N LEU A 26 -10.06 2.92 18.87
CA LEU A 26 -10.61 1.98 19.84
C LEU A 26 -11.57 2.69 20.82
N GLU A 27 -12.57 1.96 21.33
CA GLU A 27 -13.53 2.48 22.32
C GLU A 27 -12.85 2.81 23.66
N ASP A 28 -12.02 1.89 24.15
CA ASP A 28 -11.32 1.99 25.44
C ASP A 28 -9.95 2.69 25.35
N ASP A 29 -9.74 3.49 24.30
CA ASP A 29 -8.42 4.02 24.01
C ASP A 29 -8.01 5.12 25.01
N THR A 30 -7.29 4.69 26.05
CA THR A 30 -6.59 5.56 27.00
C THR A 30 -5.20 5.96 26.49
N ARG A 31 -4.73 5.34 25.40
CA ARG A 31 -3.43 5.59 24.80
C ARG A 31 -3.65 6.38 23.53
N SER A 32 -3.32 7.66 23.52
CA SER A 32 -3.51 8.57 22.37
C SER A 32 -2.80 8.18 21.07
N HIS A 33 -2.17 7.02 21.02
CA HIS A 33 -1.28 6.61 19.95
C HIS A 33 -1.81 5.43 19.15
N GLU A 34 -2.70 4.56 19.66
CA GLU A 34 -3.05 3.31 18.96
C GLU A 34 -3.94 3.51 17.71
N GLU A 35 -3.32 3.85 16.57
CA GLU A 35 -4.01 4.07 15.31
C GLU A 35 -4.23 2.76 14.54
N TRP A 36 -5.50 2.43 14.34
CA TRP A 36 -5.92 1.34 13.46
C TRP A 36 -6.43 1.87 12.12
N LEU A 37 -6.23 1.08 11.07
CA LEU A 37 -6.62 1.38 9.70
C LEU A 37 -7.66 0.35 9.24
N GLY A 38 -8.78 0.83 8.73
CA GLY A 38 -9.76 0.06 7.98
C GLY A 38 -9.52 0.24 6.49
N LYS A 39 -9.19 -0.83 5.78
CA LYS A 39 -9.06 -0.83 4.32
C LYS A 39 -10.35 -1.39 3.71
N ASP A 40 -10.91 -0.68 2.73
CA ASP A 40 -12.14 -1.12 2.05
C ASP A 40 -11.96 -2.49 1.37
N LEU A 41 -12.79 -3.47 1.75
CA LEU A 41 -12.76 -4.83 1.24
C LEU A 41 -13.28 -4.97 -0.18
N CYS A 42 -14.03 -4.00 -0.73
CA CYS A 42 -14.51 -4.08 -2.11
C CYS A 42 -13.37 -4.20 -3.14
N HIS A 43 -12.16 -3.79 -2.75
CA HIS A 43 -10.94 -3.87 -3.55
C HIS A 43 -9.85 -4.77 -2.92
N ALA A 44 -10.16 -5.47 -1.83
CA ALA A 44 -9.17 -6.22 -1.03
C ALA A 44 -9.66 -7.61 -0.58
N PHE A 45 -10.67 -8.19 -1.24
CA PHE A 45 -11.21 -9.51 -0.85
C PHE A 45 -10.15 -10.61 -0.80
N ASP A 46 -9.22 -10.62 -1.76
CA ASP A 46 -8.10 -11.56 -1.83
C ASP A 46 -7.16 -11.47 -0.62
N GLU A 47 -7.04 -10.26 -0.09
CA GLU A 47 -6.18 -9.97 1.04
C GLU A 47 -6.80 -10.51 2.32
N LEU A 48 -8.13 -10.41 2.48
CA LEU A 48 -8.84 -11.04 3.58
C LEU A 48 -8.59 -12.56 3.62
N GLU A 49 -8.79 -13.25 2.49
CA GLU A 49 -8.52 -14.69 2.40
C GLU A 49 -7.08 -15.04 2.78
N PHE A 50 -6.12 -14.22 2.34
CA PHE A 50 -4.71 -14.38 2.70
C PHE A 50 -4.47 -14.22 4.20
N TYR A 51 -4.96 -13.16 4.84
CA TYR A 51 -4.77 -12.93 6.28
C TYR A 51 -5.41 -14.05 7.11
N GLU A 52 -6.64 -14.46 6.77
CA GLU A 52 -7.35 -15.54 7.45
C GLU A 52 -6.61 -16.89 7.33
N ALA A 53 -6.04 -17.17 6.15
CA ALA A 53 -5.22 -18.37 5.95
C ALA A 53 -3.85 -18.29 6.64
N ALA A 54 -3.28 -17.10 6.78
CA ALA A 54 -1.96 -16.89 7.38
C ALA A 54 -1.94 -16.99 8.91
N ILE A 55 -3.04 -16.59 9.59
CA ILE A 55 -3.15 -16.64 11.06
C ILE A 55 -2.71 -18.00 11.64
N PRO A 56 -3.28 -19.15 11.22
CA PRO A 56 -2.90 -20.43 11.81
C PRO A 56 -1.49 -20.88 11.46
N LEU A 57 -0.87 -20.31 10.41
CA LEU A 57 0.47 -20.67 9.95
C LEU A 57 1.57 -19.85 10.63
N ARG A 58 1.22 -18.73 11.27
CA ARG A 58 2.18 -17.84 11.91
C ARG A 58 2.91 -18.53 13.07
N GLY A 59 4.23 -18.34 13.15
CA GLY A 59 5.09 -19.02 14.11
C GLY A 59 5.36 -20.51 13.83
N MET A 60 4.78 -21.09 12.77
CA MET A 60 5.09 -22.47 12.37
C MET A 60 6.44 -22.55 11.64
N PRO A 61 7.21 -23.65 11.78
CA PRO A 61 8.43 -23.87 11.02
C PRO A 61 8.20 -23.75 9.51
N GLY A 62 9.07 -22.99 8.82
CA GLY A 62 8.96 -22.72 7.38
C GLY A 62 8.07 -21.52 7.01
N TRP A 63 7.36 -20.92 7.97
CA TRP A 63 6.44 -19.80 7.76
C TRP A 63 6.87 -18.48 8.43
N GLY A 64 8.15 -18.34 8.81
CA GLY A 64 8.64 -17.16 9.53
C GLY A 64 8.47 -15.82 8.80
N LEU A 65 8.25 -15.82 7.48
CA LEU A 65 7.89 -14.58 6.75
C LEU A 65 6.55 -13.99 7.20
N LEU A 66 5.61 -14.83 7.66
CA LEU A 66 4.31 -14.37 8.16
C LEU A 66 4.44 -13.57 9.45
N ASP A 67 5.58 -13.65 10.15
CA ASP A 67 5.81 -12.87 11.38
C ASP A 67 6.03 -11.38 11.10
N PHE A 68 6.42 -11.02 9.87
CA PHE A 68 6.58 -9.65 9.41
C PHE A 68 5.27 -9.05 8.87
N MET A 69 4.17 -9.81 8.85
CA MET A 69 2.87 -9.28 8.45
C MET A 69 2.42 -8.18 9.40
N ILE A 70 1.76 -7.17 8.84
CA ILE A 70 1.10 -6.12 9.62
C ILE A 70 0.08 -6.78 10.53
N GLU A 71 0.01 -6.31 11.77
CA GLU A 71 -0.98 -6.81 12.72
C GLU A 71 -2.39 -6.61 12.18
N TYR A 72 -3.16 -7.68 12.23
CA TYR A 72 -4.49 -7.81 11.65
C TYR A 72 -5.50 -8.14 12.75
N ALA A 73 -6.57 -7.34 12.85
CA ALA A 73 -7.58 -7.47 13.91
C ALA A 73 -8.91 -8.07 13.44
N GLY A 74 -8.98 -8.56 12.21
CA GLY A 74 -10.19 -9.11 11.62
C GLY A 74 -10.84 -8.19 10.57
N ALA A 75 -11.99 -8.63 10.06
CA ALA A 75 -12.85 -7.82 9.23
C ALA A 75 -14.00 -7.20 10.04
N LEU A 76 -14.32 -5.94 9.76
CA LEU A 76 -15.57 -5.30 10.18
C LEU A 76 -16.56 -5.38 9.03
N ARG A 77 -17.79 -5.79 9.31
CA ARG A 77 -18.87 -5.88 8.34
C ARG A 77 -19.86 -4.75 8.56
N ASP A 78 -20.33 -4.15 7.48
CA ASP A 78 -21.31 -3.06 7.50
C ASP A 78 -20.93 -1.96 8.50
N PHE A 79 -19.66 -1.57 8.52
CA PHE A 79 -19.13 -0.60 9.46
C PHE A 79 -19.41 0.83 8.99
N PRO A 80 -19.95 1.71 9.84
CA PRO A 80 -20.20 3.10 9.45
C PRO A 80 -18.91 3.89 9.28
N VAL A 81 -18.73 4.49 8.10
CA VAL A 81 -17.65 5.45 7.83
C VAL A 81 -18.21 6.79 7.36
N ALA A 82 -17.48 7.86 7.66
CA ALA A 82 -17.82 9.20 7.20
C ALA A 82 -17.51 9.33 5.69
N TRP A 83 -18.47 9.84 4.91
CA TRP A 83 -18.32 10.05 3.47
C TRP A 83 -18.29 11.55 3.14
N THR A 84 -19.34 12.29 3.51
CA THR A 84 -19.48 13.73 3.25
C THR A 84 -20.34 14.42 4.31
N GLY A 85 -19.77 15.39 5.04
CA GLY A 85 -20.50 16.13 6.07
C GLY A 85 -21.05 15.21 7.17
N ALA A 86 -22.38 15.14 7.31
CA ALA A 86 -23.06 14.28 8.29
C ALA A 86 -23.45 12.89 7.73
N GLU A 87 -23.21 12.63 6.45
CA GLU A 87 -23.59 11.37 5.81
C GLU A 87 -22.63 10.24 6.17
N ARG A 88 -23.20 9.05 6.36
CA ARG A 88 -22.49 7.81 6.65
C ARG A 88 -22.74 6.82 5.53
N MET A 89 -21.72 6.04 5.21
CA MET A 89 -21.84 4.86 4.36
C MET A 89 -21.44 3.62 5.17
N LEU A 90 -22.01 2.47 4.83
CA LEU A 90 -21.65 1.19 5.43
C LEU A 90 -20.65 0.51 4.50
N LEU A 91 -19.52 0.08 5.06
CA LEU A 91 -18.48 -0.63 4.32
C LEU A 91 -17.98 -1.85 5.09
N ASP A 92 -17.52 -2.83 4.33
CA ASP A 92 -16.73 -3.92 4.84
C ASP A 92 -15.27 -3.49 4.89
N LEU A 93 -14.63 -3.55 6.06
CA LEU A 93 -13.27 -3.08 6.28
C LEU A 93 -12.35 -4.19 6.77
N LEU A 94 -11.17 -4.33 6.16
CA LEU A 94 -10.04 -5.10 6.67
C LEU A 94 -9.31 -4.25 7.70
N VAL A 95 -9.24 -4.70 8.96
CA VAL A 95 -8.66 -3.90 10.05
C VAL A 95 -7.21 -4.28 10.31
N MET A 96 -6.32 -3.29 10.17
CA MET A 96 -4.88 -3.45 10.25
C MET A 96 -4.26 -2.38 11.16
N ARG A 97 -3.15 -2.69 11.82
CA ARG A 97 -2.39 -1.70 12.61
C ARG A 97 -1.72 -0.69 11.68
N SER A 98 -1.70 0.58 12.08
CA SER A 98 -0.97 1.61 11.35
C SER A 98 0.55 1.40 11.45
N LEU A 99 1.24 1.39 10.30
CA LEU A 99 2.71 1.30 10.25
C LEU A 99 3.42 2.61 10.63
N VAL A 100 2.67 3.71 10.61
CA VAL A 100 3.22 5.07 10.82
C VAL A 100 2.85 5.64 12.19
N GLU A 101 2.26 4.81 13.03
CA GLU A 101 1.84 5.19 14.36
C GLU A 101 3.01 5.68 15.23
N GLY A 102 2.82 6.78 15.95
CA GLY A 102 3.81 7.32 16.88
C GLY A 102 5.00 8.02 16.22
N TYR A 103 5.09 8.01 14.88
CA TYR A 103 6.13 8.72 14.14
C TYR A 103 5.66 10.14 13.79
N GLU A 104 6.48 11.15 14.12
CA GLU A 104 6.22 12.54 13.72
C GLU A 104 6.37 12.74 12.20
N LYS A 105 7.38 12.08 11.61
CA LYS A 105 7.71 12.14 10.18
C LYS A 105 8.07 10.73 9.67
N PRO A 106 7.08 9.84 9.52
CA PRO A 106 7.32 8.45 9.10
C PRO A 106 7.94 8.41 7.70
N ARG A 107 8.98 7.62 7.51
CA ARG A 107 9.54 7.31 6.18
C ARG A 107 9.25 5.85 5.87
N LEU A 108 8.59 5.58 4.74
CA LEU A 108 8.29 4.21 4.31
C LEU A 108 8.76 4.02 2.87
N ILE A 109 9.18 2.79 2.57
CA ILE A 109 9.44 2.32 1.21
C ILE A 109 8.40 1.27 0.83
N ASP A 110 7.89 1.35 -0.39
CA ASP A 110 7.03 0.32 -0.97
C ASP A 110 7.87 -0.48 -1.97
N LEU A 111 8.27 -1.69 -1.56
CA LEU A 111 8.98 -2.64 -2.42
C LEU A 111 8.03 -3.74 -2.86
N LYS A 112 7.90 -3.90 -4.18
CA LYS A 112 7.26 -5.08 -4.75
C LYS A 112 8.30 -6.17 -4.97
N ILE A 113 8.10 -7.31 -4.31
CA ILE A 113 8.96 -8.49 -4.39
C ILE A 113 8.37 -9.48 -5.41
N GLY A 114 9.23 -10.09 -6.22
CA GLY A 114 8.90 -11.14 -7.17
C GLY A 114 9.44 -10.86 -8.58
N ALA A 115 10.05 -11.88 -9.20
CA ALA A 115 10.56 -11.79 -10.57
C ALA A 115 9.46 -11.70 -11.65
N LYS A 116 8.22 -12.06 -11.30
CA LYS A 116 7.02 -11.92 -12.15
C LYS A 116 5.92 -11.28 -11.33
N THR A 117 5.47 -10.10 -11.72
CA THR A 117 4.43 -9.36 -10.98
C THR A 117 3.04 -9.50 -11.60
N SER A 118 2.95 -10.20 -12.73
CA SER A 118 1.69 -10.70 -13.28
C SER A 118 1.79 -12.18 -13.60
N ALA A 119 0.95 -12.99 -12.97
CA ALA A 119 0.69 -14.35 -13.41
C ALA A 119 -0.46 -14.33 -14.42
N ALA A 120 -0.25 -14.90 -15.60
CA ALA A 120 -1.33 -15.17 -16.54
C ALA A 120 -2.38 -16.06 -15.84
N ASN A 121 -3.66 -15.77 -16.06
CA ASN A 121 -4.81 -16.40 -15.37
C ASN A 121 -4.98 -16.06 -13.89
N TRP A 122 -4.18 -15.13 -13.33
CA TRP A 122 -4.50 -14.57 -12.01
C TRP A 122 -5.69 -13.62 -12.12
N LYS A 123 -6.85 -14.09 -11.64
CA LYS A 123 -8.11 -13.34 -11.45
C LYS A 123 -8.57 -12.53 -12.66
N GLY A 124 -8.71 -13.19 -13.81
CA GLY A 124 -9.35 -12.60 -15.00
C GLY A 124 -8.50 -11.59 -15.77
N LYS A 125 -7.21 -11.40 -15.41
CA LYS A 125 -6.29 -10.61 -16.24
C LYS A 125 -6.13 -11.28 -17.60
N SER A 126 -6.49 -10.56 -18.67
CA SER A 126 -6.38 -11.07 -20.03
C SER A 126 -4.93 -11.41 -20.38
N ALA A 127 -4.73 -12.43 -21.22
CA ALA A 127 -3.41 -12.85 -21.68
C ALA A 127 -2.62 -11.67 -22.29
N VAL A 128 -3.32 -10.76 -22.98
CA VAL A 128 -2.73 -9.55 -23.57
C VAL A 128 -2.28 -8.54 -22.51
N ALA A 129 -3.06 -8.35 -21.44
CA ALA A 129 -2.67 -7.50 -20.32
C ALA A 129 -1.46 -8.08 -19.58
N SER A 130 -1.41 -9.41 -19.38
CA SER A 130 -0.26 -10.09 -18.78
C SER A 130 0.99 -10.01 -19.65
N TRP A 131 0.86 -10.13 -20.98
CA TRP A 131 2.00 -9.98 -21.90
C TRP A 131 2.57 -8.56 -21.91
N ARG A 132 1.70 -7.53 -21.98
CA ARG A 132 2.14 -6.11 -21.86
C ARG A 132 2.80 -5.84 -20.51
N GLN A 133 2.25 -6.39 -19.43
CA GLN A 133 2.86 -6.28 -18.11
C GLN A 133 4.20 -7.01 -18.05
N GLY A 134 4.35 -8.16 -18.72
CA GLY A 134 5.62 -8.88 -18.84
C GLY A 134 6.70 -8.09 -19.57
N MET A 135 6.33 -7.35 -20.63
CA MET A 135 7.26 -6.42 -21.28
C MET A 135 7.66 -5.26 -20.36
N LEU A 136 6.71 -4.71 -19.59
CA LEU A 136 7.03 -3.68 -18.59
C LEU A 136 7.92 -4.24 -17.48
N ASP A 137 7.63 -5.44 -16.97
CA ASP A 137 8.42 -6.10 -15.94
C ASP A 137 9.86 -6.34 -16.41
N SER A 138 10.08 -6.66 -17.70
CA SER A 138 11.42 -6.80 -18.30
C SER A 138 12.22 -5.49 -18.38
N LEU A 139 11.54 -4.35 -18.31
CA LEU A 139 12.13 -3.00 -18.30
C LEU A 139 12.30 -2.44 -16.88
N THR A 140 11.90 -3.20 -15.86
CA THR A 140 12.06 -2.84 -14.44
C THR A 140 13.06 -3.77 -13.77
N ASN A 141 13.58 -3.36 -12.62
CA ASN A 141 14.57 -4.17 -11.88
C ASN A 141 13.99 -5.49 -11.34
N SER A 142 12.68 -5.70 -11.40
CA SER A 142 12.05 -6.98 -11.04
C SER A 142 12.65 -8.17 -11.80
N ALA A 143 13.03 -8.00 -13.08
CA ALA A 143 13.59 -9.09 -13.88
C ALA A 143 15.01 -9.51 -13.45
N TRP A 144 15.79 -8.57 -12.91
CA TRP A 144 17.20 -8.77 -12.60
C TRP A 144 17.46 -8.99 -11.11
N GLU A 145 16.77 -8.23 -10.26
CA GLU A 145 16.98 -8.23 -8.80
C GLU A 145 15.85 -8.95 -8.06
N GLY A 146 14.78 -9.35 -8.76
CA GLY A 146 13.63 -10.00 -8.14
C GLY A 146 12.79 -9.06 -7.26
N LEU A 147 13.03 -7.75 -7.32
CA LEU A 147 12.24 -6.73 -6.63
C LEU A 147 12.21 -5.41 -7.43
N ARG A 148 11.28 -4.51 -7.09
CA ARG A 148 11.28 -3.13 -7.58
C ARG A 148 10.67 -2.17 -6.56
N LEU A 149 11.14 -0.93 -6.56
CA LEU A 149 10.54 0.16 -5.80
C LEU A 149 9.26 0.66 -6.50
N GLU A 150 8.15 0.73 -5.76
CA GLU A 150 6.88 1.29 -6.20
C GLU A 150 6.70 2.74 -5.71
N GLY A 151 7.32 3.12 -4.59
CA GLY A 151 7.34 4.50 -4.12
C GLY A 151 7.90 4.70 -2.70
N PHE A 152 7.91 5.96 -2.29
CA PHE A 152 8.29 6.41 -0.95
C PHE A 152 7.12 7.14 -0.27
N LEU A 153 6.99 6.96 1.03
CA LEU A 153 6.37 7.95 1.91
C LEU A 153 7.49 8.78 2.53
N ASN A 154 7.46 10.10 2.34
CA ASN A 154 8.50 11.04 2.80
C ASN A 154 9.93 10.63 2.34
N PRO A 155 10.21 10.69 1.02
CA PRO A 155 11.53 10.37 0.49
C PRO A 155 12.62 11.28 1.07
N PRO A 156 13.90 10.87 1.03
CA PRO A 156 15.01 11.78 1.33
C PRO A 156 15.06 12.91 0.30
N HIS A 157 15.56 14.09 0.72
CA HIS A 157 15.58 15.30 -0.11
C HIS A 157 16.26 15.13 -1.47
N TRP A 158 17.26 14.26 -1.58
CA TRP A 158 17.99 14.07 -2.82
C TRP A 158 17.14 13.37 -3.90
N ILE A 159 16.20 12.50 -3.51
CA ILE A 159 15.25 11.89 -4.45
C ILE A 159 14.31 12.93 -5.04
N ASP A 160 13.94 13.95 -4.26
CA ASP A 160 13.16 15.07 -4.78
C ASP A 160 14.01 15.94 -5.73
N SER A 161 15.32 16.08 -5.47
CA SER A 161 16.22 16.83 -6.36
C SER A 161 16.56 16.11 -7.67
N GLU A 162 16.48 14.78 -7.70
CA GLU A 162 16.66 13.95 -8.89
C GLU A 162 15.33 13.74 -9.66
N ASP A 163 14.33 14.62 -9.49
CA ASP A 163 13.07 14.48 -10.22
C ASP A 163 13.36 14.46 -11.73
N PRO A 164 13.03 13.35 -12.44
CA PRO A 164 13.31 13.20 -13.86
C PRO A 164 12.63 14.26 -14.74
N LEU A 165 11.75 15.09 -14.18
CA LEU A 165 11.08 16.19 -14.86
C LEU A 165 11.81 17.52 -14.74
N HIS A 166 12.79 17.66 -13.84
CA HIS A 166 13.60 18.87 -13.74
C HIS A 166 14.38 19.15 -15.03
N ASP A 167 14.86 18.11 -15.71
CA ASP A 167 15.65 18.21 -16.94
C ASP A 167 14.81 18.53 -18.20
N VAL A 168 13.48 18.43 -18.11
CA VAL A 168 12.57 18.52 -19.28
C VAL A 168 11.61 19.72 -19.18
N GLY A 169 12.11 20.82 -18.61
CA GLY A 169 11.38 22.09 -18.50
C GLY A 169 10.49 22.22 -17.26
N GLY A 170 10.67 21.35 -16.26
CA GLY A 170 10.00 21.41 -14.96
C GLY A 170 8.54 20.95 -14.95
N ALA A 171 8.00 20.70 -13.75
CA ALA A 171 6.65 20.17 -13.53
C ALA A 171 5.51 21.02 -14.13
N GLN A 172 5.77 22.30 -14.46
CA GLN A 172 4.78 23.23 -15.01
C GLN A 172 4.30 22.87 -16.43
N LEU A 173 5.10 22.13 -17.20
CA LEU A 173 4.73 21.68 -18.56
C LEU A 173 3.98 20.34 -18.59
N TRP A 174 3.86 19.66 -17.45
CA TRP A 174 3.34 18.30 -17.37
C TRP A 174 2.01 18.23 -16.62
N THR A 175 1.14 17.33 -17.05
CA THR A 175 -0.06 17.00 -16.26
C THR A 175 0.35 16.14 -15.05
N LYS A 176 -0.32 16.30 -13.91
CA LYS A 176 -0.07 15.51 -12.69
C LYS A 176 -0.01 13.99 -12.94
N GLY A 177 -0.78 13.49 -13.91
CA GLY A 177 -0.77 12.09 -14.30
C GLY A 177 0.50 11.64 -15.02
N LYS A 178 1.09 12.48 -15.89
CA LYS A 178 2.35 12.18 -16.56
C LYS A 178 3.53 12.26 -15.59
N GLU A 179 3.52 13.24 -14.69
CA GLU A 179 4.51 13.37 -13.62
C GLU A 179 4.56 12.13 -12.73
N LYS A 180 3.39 11.70 -12.23
CA LYS A 180 3.28 10.45 -11.44
C LYS A 180 3.82 9.23 -12.20
N LYS A 181 3.60 9.16 -13.52
CA LYS A 181 4.09 8.05 -14.35
C LYS A 181 5.61 8.10 -14.56
N ALA A 182 6.18 9.27 -14.79
CA ALA A 182 7.63 9.46 -14.94
C ALA A 182 8.35 9.10 -13.64
N ARG A 183 7.87 9.62 -12.50
CA ARG A 183 8.42 9.30 -11.18
C ARG A 183 8.37 7.81 -10.87
N ARG A 184 7.24 7.16 -11.18
CA ARG A 184 7.11 5.70 -11.03
C ARG A 184 8.12 4.95 -11.89
N PHE A 185 8.33 5.37 -13.13
CA PHE A 185 9.30 4.72 -14.02
C PHE A 185 10.74 4.89 -13.53
N TYR A 186 11.10 6.06 -13.01
CA TYR A 186 12.39 6.29 -12.36
C TYR A 186 12.58 5.35 -11.15
N PHE A 187 11.61 5.31 -10.21
CA PHE A 187 11.68 4.41 -9.05
C PHE A 187 11.80 2.94 -9.43
N GLN A 188 11.04 2.47 -10.42
CA GLN A 188 11.07 1.07 -10.84
C GLN A 188 12.39 0.65 -11.53
N ARG A 189 13.25 1.62 -11.87
CA ARG A 189 14.59 1.42 -12.45
C ARG A 189 15.73 1.65 -11.46
N MET A 190 15.46 2.16 -10.25
CA MET A 190 16.46 2.25 -9.19
C MET A 190 16.89 0.86 -8.74
N SER A 191 18.18 0.57 -8.81
CA SER A 191 18.79 -0.65 -8.30
C SER A 191 18.56 -0.78 -6.80
N SER A 192 18.61 -2.01 -6.30
CA SER A 192 18.50 -2.29 -4.87
C SER A 192 19.55 -1.53 -4.06
N ALA A 193 20.76 -1.35 -4.62
CA ALA A 193 21.82 -0.58 -3.98
C ALA A 193 21.46 0.91 -3.84
N GLU A 194 20.89 1.52 -4.89
CA GLU A 194 20.41 2.91 -4.85
C GLU A 194 19.24 3.08 -3.88
N VAL A 195 18.31 2.13 -3.84
CA VAL A 195 17.18 2.15 -2.89
C VAL A 195 17.69 2.03 -1.45
N LEU A 196 18.68 1.18 -1.19
CA LEU A 196 19.27 1.04 0.15
C LEU A 196 20.08 2.26 0.57
N ALA A 197 20.75 2.94 -0.37
CA ALA A 197 21.42 4.21 -0.12
C ALA A 197 20.44 5.36 0.18
N ALA A 198 19.16 5.20 -0.15
CA ALA A 198 18.09 6.16 0.10
C ALA A 198 17.43 6.05 1.49
N LEU A 199 17.72 4.99 2.25
CA LEU A 199 17.17 4.79 3.59
C LEU A 199 17.89 5.67 4.61
#